data_AF-A0A1W6EHB2-F1
#
_entry.id   AF-A0A1W6EHB2-F1
#
_cell.length_a   1.000
_cell.length_b   1.000
_cell.length_c   1.000
_cell.angle_alpha   90.00
_cell.angle_beta   90.00
_cell.angle_gamma   90.00
#
_symmetry.space_group_name_H-M   'P 1'
#
loop_
_entity.id
_entity.type
_entity.pdbx_description
1 polymer ?
#
loop_
_entity_poly.entity_id
_entity_poly.type
_entity_poly.pdbx_seq_one_letter_code
_entity_poly.pdbx_strand_id
1 'polypeptide(L)'
;MALVVQGQKKTKAVLGIHIKHRGKYITKALQKRRALRNFRRSRKTRYRPPRFLNRTRPKGWLPPSIQSRLNNITNWVRKLKNWAPLSNIEVEDVKFDTQKLMNPEI
;
A
#
# COMPACT_ATOMS: atom_id res chain seq x y z
N MET A 1 4.19 -11.37 7.76
CA MET A 1 2.87 -12.02 7.87
C MET A 1 3.11 -13.37 8.53
N ALA A 2 2.34 -13.72 9.55
CA ALA A 2 2.50 -14.97 10.26
C ALA A 2 1.15 -15.69 10.36
N LEU A 3 1.18 -17.03 10.37
CA LEU A 3 0.04 -17.85 10.76
C LEU A 3 0.33 -18.41 12.15
N VAL A 4 -0.59 -18.15 13.07
CA VAL A 4 -0.46 -18.50 14.48
C VAL A 4 -1.64 -19.35 14.89
N VAL A 5 -1.38 -20.44 15.60
CA VAL A 5 -2.40 -21.28 16.22
C VAL A 5 -2.47 -20.93 17.69
N GLN A 6 -3.64 -20.49 18.13
CA GLN A 6 -3.92 -20.18 19.52
C GLN A 6 -4.52 -21.42 20.19
N GLY A 7 -3.72 -22.12 20.99
CA GLY A 7 -4.17 -23.24 21.82
C GLY A 7 -4.53 -22.76 23.23
N GLN A 8 -5.32 -23.55 23.97
CA GLN A 8 -5.81 -23.21 25.31
C GLN A 8 -4.71 -22.82 26.31
N LYS A 9 -3.51 -23.41 26.20
CA LYS A 9 -2.38 -23.14 27.12
C LYS A 9 -1.22 -22.37 26.48
N LYS A 10 -1.08 -22.44 25.15
CA LYS A 10 0.08 -21.88 24.43
C LYS A 10 -0.29 -21.43 23.02
N THR A 11 0.23 -20.28 22.65
CA THR A 11 0.21 -19.75 21.29
C THR A 11 1.46 -20.22 20.54
N LYS A 12 1.29 -20.76 19.33
CA LYS A 12 2.41 -21.26 18.51
C LYS A 12 2.37 -20.65 17.11
N ALA A 13 3.47 -20.05 16.66
CA ALA A 13 3.63 -19.64 15.28
C ALA A 13 3.93 -20.87 14.41
N VAL A 14 3.10 -21.10 13.40
CA VAL A 14 3.23 -22.26 12.49
C VAL A 14 3.94 -21.86 11.20
N LEU A 15 3.74 -20.62 10.74
CA LEU A 15 4.32 -20.13 9.51
C LEU A 15 4.72 -18.66 9.64
N GLY A 16 5.92 -18.33 9.18
CA GLY A 16 6.41 -16.96 9.01
C GLY A 16 6.67 -16.66 7.54
N ILE A 17 6.04 -15.62 6.99
CA ILE A 17 6.20 -15.17 5.62
C ILE A 17 6.71 -13.73 5.60
N HIS A 18 7.86 -13.53 4.95
CA HIS A 18 8.36 -12.20 4.62
C HIS A 18 7.93 -11.81 3.18
N ILE A 19 7.10 -10.77 3.07
CA ILE A 19 6.58 -10.31 1.78
C ILE A 19 7.39 -9.10 1.32
N LYS A 20 8.22 -9.27 0.29
CA LYS A 20 8.93 -8.15 -0.34
C LYS A 20 8.00 -7.37 -1.26
N HIS A 21 7.60 -6.16 -0.84
CA HIS A 21 6.75 -5.29 -1.66
C HIS A 21 7.54 -4.53 -2.72
N ARG A 22 6.99 -4.46 -3.94
CA ARG A 22 7.57 -3.71 -5.07
C ARG A 22 7.15 -2.24 -5.16
N GLY A 23 6.60 -1.67 -4.07
CA GLY A 23 6.05 -0.32 -4.06
C GLY A 23 7.03 0.75 -4.53
N LYS A 24 8.30 0.67 -4.11
CA LYS A 24 9.37 1.60 -4.53
C LYS A 24 9.57 1.58 -6.05
N TYR A 25 9.58 0.40 -6.67
CA TYR A 25 9.72 0.26 -8.12
C TYR A 25 8.53 0.87 -8.87
N ILE A 26 7.31 0.63 -8.39
CA ILE A 26 6.09 1.21 -8.97
C ILE A 26 6.14 2.74 -8.90
N THR A 27 6.52 3.30 -7.75
CA THR A 27 6.66 4.76 -7.59
C THR A 27 7.69 5.33 -8.55
N LYS A 28 8.87 4.69 -8.69
CA LYS A 28 9.90 5.12 -9.65
C LYS A 28 9.37 5.08 -11.10
N ALA A 29 8.64 4.03 -11.48
CA ALA A 29 8.05 3.92 -12.82
C ALA A 29 6.97 5.01 -13.08
N LEU A 30 6.17 5.34 -12.07
CA LEU A 30 5.19 6.44 -12.14
C LEU A 30 5.86 7.81 -12.28
N GLN A 31 6.96 8.03 -11.55
CA GLN A 31 7.76 9.25 -11.65
C GLN A 31 8.40 9.40 -13.02
N LYS A 32 9.01 8.34 -13.57
CA LYS A 32 9.55 8.33 -14.95
C LYS A 32 8.49 8.72 -15.97
N ARG A 33 7.31 8.10 -15.91
CA ARG A 33 6.17 8.44 -16.80
C ARG A 33 5.68 9.88 -16.60
N ARG A 34 5.69 10.40 -15.37
CA ARG A 34 5.35 11.80 -15.08
C ARG A 34 6.37 12.75 -15.71
N ALA A 35 7.67 12.50 -15.54
CA ALA A 35 8.75 13.33 -16.09
C ALA A 35 8.65 13.41 -17.63
N LEU A 36 8.49 12.29 -18.31
CA LEU A 36 8.32 12.26 -19.78
C LEU A 36 7.08 13.03 -20.26
N ARG A 37 5.97 12.96 -19.52
CA ARG A 37 4.77 13.77 -19.84
C ARG A 37 5.01 15.26 -19.63
N ASN A 38 5.70 15.63 -18.56
CA ASN A 38 6.03 17.03 -18.28
C ASN A 38 6.96 17.60 -19.35
N PHE A 39 8.02 16.87 -19.71
CA PHE A 39 8.98 17.29 -20.75
C PHE A 39 8.37 17.45 -22.14
N ARG A 40 7.43 16.58 -22.52
CA ARG A 40 6.67 16.77 -23.77
C ARG A 40 5.81 18.04 -23.74
N ARG A 41 5.16 18.32 -22.61
CA ARG A 41 4.32 19.53 -22.45
C ARG A 41 5.16 20.80 -22.46
N SER A 42 6.28 20.84 -21.74
CA SER A 42 7.12 22.05 -21.69
C SER A 42 7.73 22.39 -23.05
N ARG A 43 8.19 21.39 -23.81
CA ARG A 43 8.84 21.63 -25.12
C ARG A 43 7.88 21.88 -26.29
N LYS A 44 6.70 21.24 -26.29
CA LYS A 44 5.82 21.21 -27.47
C LYS A 44 4.54 22.02 -27.33
N THR A 45 4.24 22.59 -26.17
CA THR A 45 3.04 23.42 -26.00
C THR A 45 3.39 24.78 -25.40
N ARG A 46 3.50 25.81 -26.27
CA ARG A 46 3.80 27.20 -25.91
C ARG A 46 2.66 27.85 -25.11
N TYR A 47 1.41 27.54 -25.46
CA TYR A 47 0.20 28.08 -24.81
C TYR A 47 -0.75 26.94 -24.39
N ARG A 48 -0.42 26.23 -23.31
CA ARG A 48 -1.29 25.15 -22.78
C ARG A 48 -2.03 25.63 -21.53
N PRO A 49 -3.38 25.71 -21.55
CA PRO A 49 -4.13 26.10 -20.36
C PRO A 49 -3.98 25.05 -19.24
N PRO A 50 -3.93 25.49 -17.97
CA PRO A 50 -3.88 24.58 -16.83
C PRO A 50 -5.14 23.71 -16.76
N ARG A 51 -4.98 22.44 -16.38
CA ARG A 51 -6.08 21.46 -16.27
C ARG A 51 -6.20 20.90 -14.84
N PHE A 52 -6.09 21.75 -13.83
CA PHE A 52 -6.13 21.29 -12.43
C PHE A 52 -7.48 20.65 -12.10
N LEU A 53 -8.58 21.25 -12.57
CA LEU A 53 -9.95 20.79 -12.35
C LEU A 53 -10.27 19.48 -13.10
N ASN A 54 -9.60 19.20 -14.22
CA ASN A 54 -9.85 17.99 -15.03
C ASN A 54 -9.07 16.76 -14.53
N ARG A 55 -8.40 16.87 -13.37
CA ARG A 55 -7.66 15.76 -12.74
C ARG A 55 -8.48 15.19 -11.60
N THR A 56 -9.60 14.56 -11.93
CA THR A 56 -10.42 13.86 -10.95
C THR A 56 -9.87 12.45 -10.70
N ARG A 57 -10.07 11.95 -9.49
CA ARG A 57 -9.87 10.54 -9.13
C ARG A 57 -11.22 10.00 -8.68
N PRO A 58 -11.59 8.77 -9.08
CA PRO A 58 -12.83 8.18 -8.61
C PRO A 58 -12.80 8.03 -7.08
N LYS A 59 -13.97 8.03 -6.46
CA LYS A 59 -14.11 7.74 -5.02
C LYS A 59 -13.51 6.36 -4.74
N GLY A 60 -12.70 6.26 -3.67
CA GLY A 60 -12.00 5.03 -3.32
C GLY A 60 -10.72 4.73 -4.13
N TRP A 61 -10.26 5.66 -4.98
CA TRP A 61 -9.01 5.47 -5.71
C TRP A 61 -7.81 5.37 -4.78
N LEU A 62 -7.08 4.25 -4.88
CA LEU A 62 -5.78 4.07 -4.23
C LEU A 62 -4.64 4.31 -5.22
N PRO A 63 -3.54 4.95 -4.79
CA PRO A 63 -2.31 5.02 -5.58
C PRO A 63 -1.85 3.61 -5.98
N PRO A 64 -1.31 3.41 -7.20
CA PRO A 64 -0.93 2.07 -7.67
C PRO A 64 0.08 1.33 -6.78
N SER A 65 0.95 2.07 -6.08
CA SER A 65 1.88 1.49 -5.11
C SER A 65 1.17 0.90 -3.88
N ILE A 66 0.14 1.58 -3.38
CA ILE A 66 -0.68 1.14 -2.25
C ILE A 66 -1.58 -0.02 -2.69
N GLN A 67 -2.25 0.12 -3.83
CA GLN A 67 -3.08 -0.95 -4.39
C GLN A 67 -2.28 -2.24 -4.60
N SER A 68 -1.05 -2.16 -5.12
CA SER A 68 -0.20 -3.34 -5.29
C SER A 68 0.18 -3.99 -3.95
N ARG A 69 0.33 -3.22 -2.87
CA ARG A 69 0.59 -3.77 -1.54
C ARG A 69 -0.64 -4.49 -1.01
N LEU A 70 -1.81 -3.84 -1.10
CA LEU A 70 -3.09 -4.41 -0.69
C LEU A 70 -3.35 -5.72 -1.43
N ASN A 71 -3.24 -5.73 -2.76
CA ASN A 71 -3.45 -6.92 -3.58
C ASN A 71 -2.49 -8.06 -3.20
N ASN A 72 -1.24 -7.76 -2.86
CA ASN A 72 -0.29 -8.80 -2.42
C ASN A 72 -0.72 -9.42 -1.09
N ILE A 73 -1.13 -8.60 -0.12
CA ILE A 73 -1.57 -9.07 1.21
C ILE A 73 -2.86 -9.87 1.07
N THR A 74 -3.86 -9.36 0.35
CA THR A 74 -5.15 -10.05 0.17
C THR A 74 -5.00 -11.37 -0.58
N ASN A 75 -4.07 -11.45 -1.54
CA ASN A 75 -3.73 -12.71 -2.20
C ASN A 75 -3.16 -13.75 -1.22
N TRP A 76 -2.28 -13.34 -0.31
CA TRP A 76 -1.74 -14.24 0.72
C TRP A 76 -2.80 -14.68 1.73
N VAL A 77 -3.64 -13.76 2.20
CA VAL A 77 -4.76 -14.07 3.10
C VAL A 77 -5.69 -15.11 2.45
N ARG A 78 -6.04 -14.92 1.17
CA ARG A 78 -6.89 -15.88 0.44
C ARG A 78 -6.26 -17.26 0.34
N LYS A 79 -4.96 -17.33 0.06
CA LYS A 79 -4.22 -18.60 0.02
C LYS A 79 -4.21 -19.29 1.38
N LEU A 80 -3.95 -18.57 2.47
CA LEU A 80 -3.99 -19.13 3.81
C LEU A 80 -5.38 -19.60 4.21
N LYS A 81 -6.42 -18.85 3.86
CA LYS A 81 -7.82 -19.23 4.13
C LYS A 81 -8.20 -20.56 3.47
N ASN A 82 -7.61 -20.88 2.31
CA ASN A 82 -7.83 -22.17 1.65
C ASN A 82 -7.12 -23.34 2.35
N TRP A 83 -6.09 -23.07 3.16
CA TRP A 83 -5.31 -24.10 3.85
C TRP A 83 -5.72 -24.28 5.31
N ALA A 84 -6.25 -23.24 5.95
CA ALA A 84 -6.67 -23.29 7.35
C ALA A 84 -7.85 -22.33 7.61
N PRO A 85 -8.78 -22.68 8.52
CA PRO A 85 -9.82 -21.75 8.97
C PRO A 85 -9.16 -20.60 9.74
N LEU A 86 -9.31 -19.38 9.22
CA LEU A 86 -8.82 -18.16 9.87
C LEU A 86 -9.95 -17.57 10.75
N SER A 87 -9.71 -17.49 12.06
CA SER A 87 -10.66 -16.89 13.02
C SER A 87 -10.48 -15.38 13.18
N ASN A 88 -9.24 -14.89 13.10
CA ASN A 88 -8.91 -13.47 13.21
C ASN A 88 -7.77 -13.08 12.25
N ILE A 89 -7.71 -11.81 11.88
CA ILE A 89 -6.61 -11.22 11.12
C ILE A 89 -6.17 -9.93 11.82
N GLU A 90 -4.94 -9.94 12.34
CA GLU A 90 -4.33 -8.76 12.95
C GLU A 90 -3.34 -8.13 11.98
N VAL A 91 -3.44 -6.82 11.80
CA VAL A 91 -2.57 -6.04 10.91
C VAL A 91 -1.99 -4.88 11.70
N GLU A 92 -0.68 -4.85 11.82
CA GLU A 92 0.04 -3.70 12.35
C GLU A 92 0.18 -2.64 11.26
N ASP A 93 -0.45 -1.47 11.45
CA ASP A 93 -0.19 -0.30 10.63
C ASP A 93 0.92 0.54 11.26
N VAL A 94 2.03 0.73 10.54
CA VAL A 94 3.24 1.40 11.03
C VAL A 94 3.12 2.92 10.80
N LYS A 95 1.94 3.48 11.06
CA LYS A 95 1.73 4.92 10.97
C LYS A 95 2.01 5.53 12.34
N PHE A 96 3.23 6.06 12.50
CA PHE A 96 3.58 6.86 13.66
C PHE A 96 2.92 8.24 13.53
N ASP A 97 2.15 8.63 14.55
CA ASP A 97 1.67 9.99 14.69
C ASP A 97 2.78 10.84 15.31
N THR A 98 3.47 11.59 14.46
CA THR A 98 4.58 12.45 14.90
C THR A 98 4.13 13.55 15.84
N GLN A 99 2.86 13.97 15.77
CA GLN A 99 2.32 14.98 16.68
C GLN A 99 2.16 14.40 18.09
N LYS A 100 1.63 13.18 18.20
CA LYS A 100 1.48 12.47 19.49
C LYS A 100 2.80 12.06 20.13
N LEU A 101 3.84 11.85 19.32
CA LEU A 101 5.20 11.61 19.84
C LEU A 101 5.78 12.82 20.54
N MET A 102 5.45 14.03 20.08
CA MET A 102 5.93 15.28 20.70
C MET A 102 5.02 15.73 21.84
N ASN A 103 3.70 15.65 21.64
CA ASN A 103 2.70 16.07 22.59
C ASN A 103 1.71 14.92 22.84
N PRO A 104 1.94 14.06 23.85
CA PRO A 104 1.13 12.88 24.10
C PRO A 104 -0.31 13.17 24.51
N GLU A 105 -0.56 14.38 25.02
CA GLU A 105 -1.85 14.80 25.58
C GLU A 105 -2.75 15.55 24.57
N ILE A 106 -2.32 15.67 23.31
CA ILE A 106 -3.08 16.30 22.21
C ILE A 106 -3.75 15.25 21.32
#